data_AF-A0A5R8KK40-F1
#
_entry.id   AF-A0A5R8KK40-F1
#
_cell.length_a   1.000
_cell.length_b   1.000
_cell.length_c   1.000
_cell.angle_alpha   90.00
_cell.angle_beta   90.00
_cell.angle_gamma   90.00
#
_symmetry.space_group_name_H-M   'P 1'
#
loop_
_entity.id
_entity.type
_entity.pdbx_description
1 polymer ?
#
loop_
_entity_poly.entity_id
_entity_poly.type
_entity_poly.pdbx_seq_one_letter_code
_entity_poly.pdbx_strand_id
1 'polypeptide(L)'
;MSESVSKLGLGYAAMQMFAFGGSAVSNEAQAVQSAAREVVSNAERAESLFGSQTTTMSEVWKLADDCALPDWDGDGAMPIDELTVGCAVSLIRALPVGIPMPEVAPEPDGSISFDWIRSRYRLFSLSVSNGSRLSYAWLDGSDKGHAVAFFDGWKIPARIEQGIRSIL
;
A
#
# COMPACT_ATOMS: atom_id res chain seq x y z
N MET A 1 8.04 -21.98 14.08
CA MET A 1 7.60 -20.56 14.05
C MET A 1 6.98 -20.11 12.72
N SER A 2 7.23 -20.78 11.59
CA SER A 2 6.76 -20.35 10.26
C SER A 2 5.25 -20.56 9.99
N GLU A 3 4.63 -21.65 10.46
CA GLU A 3 3.21 -21.94 10.14
C GLU A 3 2.19 -21.00 10.81
N SER A 4 2.43 -20.59 12.07
CA SER A 4 1.47 -19.75 12.79
C SER A 4 1.38 -18.34 12.20
N VAL A 5 2.50 -17.79 11.73
CA VAL A 5 2.55 -16.46 11.09
C VAL A 5 1.81 -16.49 9.75
N SER A 6 1.94 -17.57 8.97
CA SER A 6 1.21 -17.74 7.71
C SER A 6 -0.31 -17.86 7.90
N LYS A 7 -0.77 -18.57 8.95
CA LYS A 7 -2.20 -18.68 9.28
C LYS A 7 -2.79 -17.36 9.78
N LEU A 8 -2.01 -16.60 10.57
CA LEU A 8 -2.35 -15.24 11.00
C LEU A 8 -2.47 -14.27 9.81
N GLY A 9 -1.57 -14.36 8.82
CA GLY A 9 -1.62 -13.54 7.62
C GLY A 9 -2.85 -13.79 6.75
N LEU A 10 -3.25 -15.06 6.58
CA LEU A 10 -4.48 -15.43 5.86
C LEU A 10 -5.74 -14.94 6.59
N GLY A 11 -5.77 -15.08 7.92
CA GLY A 11 -6.88 -14.57 8.73
C GLY A 11 -7.00 -13.04 8.65
N TYR A 12 -5.87 -12.33 8.74
CA TYR A 12 -5.83 -10.87 8.65
C TYR A 12 -6.28 -10.35 7.27
N ALA A 13 -5.83 -10.98 6.18
CA ALA A 13 -6.27 -10.63 4.82
C ALA A 13 -7.79 -10.80 4.64
N ALA A 14 -8.36 -11.88 5.19
CA ALA A 14 -9.82 -12.08 5.18
C ALA A 14 -10.54 -10.98 5.99
N MET A 15 -10.00 -10.60 7.15
CA MET A 15 -10.57 -9.53 7.97
C MET A 15 -10.49 -8.17 7.29
N GLN A 16 -9.42 -7.86 6.56
CA GLN A 16 -9.36 -6.63 5.75
C GLN A 16 -10.44 -6.60 4.66
N MET A 17 -10.68 -7.73 3.98
CA MET A 17 -11.77 -7.81 2.99
C MET A 17 -13.14 -7.55 3.61
N PHE A 18 -13.42 -8.06 4.82
CA PHE A 18 -14.68 -7.78 5.52
C PHE A 18 -14.75 -6.37 6.09
N ALA A 19 -13.64 -5.86 6.62
CA ALA A 19 -13.56 -4.52 7.20
C ALA A 19 -13.85 -3.43 6.17
N PHE A 20 -13.49 -3.68 4.91
CA PHE A 20 -13.52 -2.63 3.92
C PHE A 20 -14.15 -2.96 2.56
N GLY A 21 -14.54 -4.21 2.31
CA GLY A 21 -15.27 -4.59 1.10
C GLY A 21 -16.59 -3.83 0.93
N GLY A 22 -16.80 -3.27 -0.27
CA GLY A 22 -17.94 -2.40 -0.59
C GLY A 22 -19.12 -3.16 -1.18
N SER A 23 -19.98 -3.76 -0.35
CA SER A 23 -21.38 -4.08 -0.72
C SER A 23 -22.30 -4.49 0.44
N ALA A 24 -21.85 -4.40 1.70
CA ALA A 24 -22.61 -4.86 2.86
C ALA A 24 -23.71 -3.86 3.27
N VAL A 25 -24.98 -4.14 2.94
CA VAL A 25 -26.14 -3.25 3.25
C VAL A 25 -27.11 -3.81 4.30
N SER A 26 -26.93 -5.05 4.77
CA SER A 26 -27.76 -5.61 5.86
C SER A 26 -27.18 -5.27 7.23
N ASN A 27 -28.02 -5.30 8.27
CA ASN A 27 -27.59 -5.07 9.65
C ASN A 27 -26.55 -6.09 10.12
N GLU A 28 -26.71 -7.35 9.70
CA GLU A 28 -25.76 -8.44 10.00
C GLU A 28 -24.43 -8.19 9.29
N ALA A 29 -24.46 -7.74 8.04
CA ALA A 29 -23.27 -7.44 7.27
C ALA A 29 -22.52 -6.22 7.83
N GLN A 30 -23.24 -5.20 8.31
CA GLN A 30 -22.67 -4.06 9.03
C GLN A 30 -22.04 -4.48 10.38
N ALA A 31 -22.68 -5.39 11.11
CA ALA A 31 -22.12 -5.92 12.36
C ALA A 31 -20.81 -6.67 12.10
N VAL A 32 -20.75 -7.52 11.07
CA VAL A 32 -19.53 -8.22 10.66
C VAL A 32 -18.45 -7.23 10.20
N GLN A 33 -18.81 -6.23 9.38
CA GLN A 33 -17.86 -5.20 8.95
C GLN A 33 -17.28 -4.42 10.14
N SER A 34 -18.11 -4.07 11.13
CA SER A 34 -17.68 -3.33 12.31
C SER A 34 -16.73 -4.16 13.18
N ALA A 35 -17.08 -5.41 13.44
CA ALA A 35 -16.20 -6.34 14.15
C ALA A 35 -14.89 -6.58 13.39
N ALA A 36 -14.95 -6.66 12.06
CA ALA A 36 -13.76 -6.82 11.23
C ALA A 36 -12.85 -5.60 11.27
N ARG A 37 -13.41 -4.39 11.19
CA ARG A 37 -12.66 -3.13 11.35
C ARG A 37 -12.00 -3.03 12.71
N GLU A 38 -12.69 -3.45 13.76
CA GLU A 38 -12.13 -3.44 15.11
C GLU A 38 -10.94 -4.41 15.23
N VAL A 39 -11.06 -5.62 14.69
CA VAL A 39 -9.95 -6.59 14.66
C VAL A 39 -8.78 -6.07 13.83
N VAL A 40 -9.03 -5.49 12.66
CA VAL A 40 -7.98 -4.89 11.83
C VAL A 40 -7.31 -3.73 12.56
N SER A 41 -8.08 -2.84 13.19
CA SER A 41 -7.54 -1.72 13.96
C SER A 41 -6.72 -2.17 15.18
N ASN A 42 -7.19 -3.18 15.91
CA ASN A 42 -6.46 -3.76 17.04
C ASN A 42 -5.21 -4.51 16.58
N ALA A 43 -5.25 -5.15 15.42
CA ALA A 43 -4.09 -5.79 14.80
C ALA A 43 -3.06 -4.75 14.36
N GLU A 44 -3.46 -3.65 13.71
CA GLU A 44 -2.56 -2.54 13.33
C GLU A 44 -1.83 -1.92 14.55
N ARG A 45 -2.43 -1.99 15.75
CA ARG A 45 -1.81 -1.55 17.01
C ARG A 45 -0.81 -2.57 17.59
N ALA A 46 -0.79 -3.80 17.09
CA ALA A 46 0.15 -4.81 17.53
C ALA A 46 1.51 -4.62 16.83
N GLU A 47 2.42 -3.88 17.47
CA GLU A 47 3.76 -3.58 16.93
C GLU A 47 4.56 -4.83 16.52
N SER A 48 4.36 -5.96 17.22
CA SER A 48 5.09 -7.20 16.93
C SER A 48 4.71 -7.88 15.61
N LEU A 49 3.54 -7.55 15.04
CA LEU A 49 3.03 -8.13 13.79
C LEU A 49 2.99 -7.12 12.65
N PHE A 50 2.74 -5.84 12.96
CA PHE A 50 2.47 -4.81 11.95
C PHE A 50 3.29 -3.53 12.13
N GLY A 51 4.30 -3.53 13.02
CA GLY A 51 5.12 -2.35 13.28
C GLY A 51 5.69 -1.71 12.00
N SER A 52 6.18 -2.50 11.06
CA SER A 52 6.69 -1.99 9.78
C SER A 52 5.61 -1.35 8.90
N GLN A 53 4.41 -1.94 8.80
CA GLN A 53 3.28 -1.33 8.07
C GLN A 53 2.86 -0.01 8.72
N THR A 54 2.75 0.02 10.05
CA THR A 54 2.39 1.22 10.80
C THR A 54 3.43 2.32 10.61
N THR A 55 4.72 1.99 10.63
CA THR A 55 5.80 2.94 10.34
C THR A 55 5.68 3.52 8.93
N THR A 56 5.54 2.68 7.90
CA THR A 56 5.41 3.17 6.51
C THR A 56 4.13 3.98 6.31
N MET A 57 3.02 3.63 6.98
CA MET A 57 1.81 4.45 6.98
C MET A 57 2.04 5.82 7.61
N SER A 58 2.76 5.89 8.74
CA SER A 58 3.14 7.17 9.35
C SER A 58 4.05 8.01 8.45
N GLU A 59 4.95 7.38 7.69
CA GLU A 59 5.78 8.05 6.69
C GLU A 59 4.92 8.67 5.57
N VAL A 60 3.93 7.93 5.06
CA VAL A 60 2.97 8.45 4.08
C VAL A 60 2.20 9.66 4.62
N TRP A 61 1.69 9.60 5.85
CA TRP A 61 1.00 10.75 6.45
C TRP A 61 1.91 11.96 6.63
N LYS A 62 3.17 11.72 7.01
CA LYS A 62 4.16 12.78 7.15
C LYS A 62 4.47 13.42 5.80
N LEU A 63 4.69 12.63 4.75
CA LEU A 63 4.90 13.14 3.39
C LEU A 63 3.73 14.00 2.92
N ALA A 64 2.50 13.58 3.21
CA ALA A 64 1.32 14.34 2.87
C ALA A 64 1.26 15.71 3.57
N ASP A 65 1.66 15.78 4.84
CA ASP A 65 1.73 17.05 5.60
C ASP A 65 2.85 17.96 5.07
N ASP A 66 4.04 17.39 4.85
CA ASP A 66 5.21 18.09 4.33
C ASP A 66 4.96 18.64 2.89
N CYS A 67 4.13 17.95 2.10
CA CYS A 67 3.80 18.29 0.71
C CYS A 67 2.34 18.76 0.52
N ALA A 68 1.71 19.29 1.58
CA ALA A 68 0.30 19.72 1.54
C ALA A 68 0.07 21.01 0.72
N LEU A 69 1.11 21.80 0.50
CA LEU A 69 1.05 23.06 -0.23
C LEU A 69 1.63 22.89 -1.64
N PRO A 70 1.09 23.58 -2.67
CA PRO A 70 1.71 23.64 -3.98
C PRO A 70 3.13 24.20 -3.91
N ASP A 71 3.97 23.83 -4.88
CA ASP A 71 5.36 24.28 -5.02
C ASP A 71 6.23 23.94 -3.78
N TRP A 72 5.94 22.81 -3.12
CA TRP A 72 6.67 22.36 -1.93
C TRP A 72 8.14 22.01 -2.22
N ASP A 73 8.47 21.74 -3.48
CA ASP A 73 9.84 21.48 -3.95
C ASP A 73 10.53 22.71 -4.56
N GLY A 74 9.81 23.82 -4.75
CA GLY A 74 10.30 25.02 -5.43
C GLY A 74 10.42 24.90 -6.96
N ASP A 75 9.87 23.84 -7.56
CA ASP A 75 9.82 23.62 -9.02
C ASP A 75 8.39 23.35 -9.52
N GLY A 76 7.39 23.88 -8.82
CA GLY A 76 5.99 23.85 -9.20
C GLY A 76 5.28 22.53 -8.90
N ALA A 77 5.76 21.72 -7.96
CA ALA A 77 5.09 20.47 -7.60
C ALA A 77 3.63 20.68 -7.15
N MET A 78 2.80 19.71 -7.48
CA MET A 78 1.42 19.65 -7.02
C MET A 78 1.37 19.17 -5.56
N PRO A 79 0.39 19.65 -4.77
CA PRO A 79 0.19 19.14 -3.43
C PRO A 79 -0.33 17.70 -3.46
N ILE A 80 0.03 16.92 -2.45
CA ILE A 80 -0.50 15.56 -2.27
C ILE A 80 -1.93 15.66 -1.72
N ASP A 81 -2.90 15.16 -2.47
CA ASP A 81 -4.31 15.19 -2.04
C ASP A 81 -4.68 14.02 -1.11
N GLU A 82 -5.75 14.22 -0.32
CA GLU A 82 -6.23 13.23 0.65
C GLU A 82 -6.64 11.89 0.01
N LEU A 83 -7.09 11.88 -1.24
CA LEU A 83 -7.47 10.65 -1.95
C LEU A 83 -6.23 9.82 -2.29
N THR A 84 -5.14 10.48 -2.68
CA THR A 84 -3.84 9.86 -2.92
C THR A 84 -3.33 9.23 -1.64
N VAL A 85 -3.41 9.95 -0.51
CA VAL A 85 -3.03 9.41 0.81
C VAL A 85 -3.89 8.21 1.20
N GLY A 86 -5.21 8.28 1.00
CA GLY A 86 -6.12 7.17 1.26
C GLY A 86 -5.80 5.93 0.40
N CYS A 87 -5.46 6.13 -0.87
CA CYS A 87 -5.05 5.07 -1.79
C CYS A 87 -3.71 4.45 -1.38
N ALA A 88 -2.73 5.28 -1.01
CA ALA A 88 -1.42 4.90 -0.51
C ALA A 88 -1.50 4.05 0.76
N VAL A 89 -2.29 4.48 1.75
CA VAL A 89 -2.54 3.71 2.99
C VAL A 89 -3.24 2.38 2.69
N SER A 90 -4.21 2.39 1.76
CA SER A 90 -4.91 1.18 1.34
C SER A 90 -3.98 0.19 0.65
N LEU A 91 -3.02 0.68 -0.15
CA LEU A 91 -1.98 -0.15 -0.76
C LEU A 91 -1.11 -0.82 0.31
N ILE A 92 -0.62 -0.08 1.31
CA ILE A 92 0.21 -0.63 2.40
C ILE A 92 -0.54 -1.73 3.13
N ARG A 93 -1.83 -1.51 3.44
CA ARG A 93 -2.70 -2.51 4.06
C ARG A 93 -2.85 -3.75 3.21
N ALA A 94 -3.04 -3.58 1.89
CA ALA A 94 -3.25 -4.65 0.94
C ALA A 94 -1.97 -5.46 0.62
N LEU A 95 -0.78 -5.04 1.09
CA LEU A 95 0.46 -5.77 0.87
C LEU A 95 0.43 -7.14 1.58
N PRO A 96 0.68 -8.24 0.84
CA PRO A 96 0.80 -9.57 1.43
C PRO A 96 1.87 -9.67 2.50
N VAL A 97 1.58 -10.45 3.54
CA VAL A 97 2.56 -10.78 4.59
C VAL A 97 3.81 -11.41 3.97
N GLY A 98 4.98 -10.95 4.43
CA GLY A 98 6.29 -11.41 3.96
C GLY A 98 6.84 -10.65 2.76
N ILE A 99 6.11 -9.65 2.24
CA ILE A 99 6.70 -8.63 1.37
C ILE A 99 7.31 -7.54 2.26
N PRO A 100 8.57 -7.14 2.06
CA PRO A 100 9.17 -6.03 2.77
C PRO A 100 8.42 -4.74 2.46
N MET A 101 8.34 -3.85 3.45
CA MET A 101 7.77 -2.53 3.19
C MET A 101 8.67 -1.74 2.23
N PRO A 102 8.08 -1.01 1.27
CA PRO A 102 8.82 -0.17 0.34
C PRO A 102 9.33 1.11 1.00
N GLU A 103 10.28 1.75 0.36
CA GLU A 103 10.59 3.16 0.59
C GLU A 103 9.49 4.02 -0.07
N VAL A 104 9.06 5.09 0.59
CA VAL A 104 8.04 6.01 0.08
C VAL A 104 8.63 7.38 -0.21
N ALA A 105 8.25 7.99 -1.33
CA ALA A 105 8.65 9.34 -1.68
C ALA A 105 7.52 10.11 -2.39
N PRO A 106 7.46 11.44 -2.25
CA PRO A 106 6.50 12.26 -2.97
C PRO A 106 6.98 12.50 -4.41
N GLU A 107 6.06 12.47 -5.37
CA GLU A 107 6.33 12.83 -6.76
C GLU A 107 5.80 14.23 -7.09
N PRO A 108 6.43 14.98 -8.02
CA PRO A 108 6.02 16.35 -8.35
C PRO A 108 4.58 16.50 -8.89
N ASP A 109 3.97 15.41 -9.36
CA ASP A 109 2.60 15.40 -9.86
C ASP A 109 1.55 15.18 -8.75
N GLY A 110 1.98 15.15 -7.49
CA GLY A 110 1.12 14.92 -6.32
C GLY A 110 0.87 13.43 -6.03
N SER A 111 1.52 12.53 -6.77
CA SER A 111 1.51 11.09 -6.48
C SER A 111 2.56 10.70 -5.42
N ILE A 112 2.47 9.47 -4.93
CA ILE A 112 3.43 8.89 -3.97
C ILE A 112 4.05 7.65 -4.61
N SER A 113 5.38 7.61 -4.67
CA SER A 113 6.14 6.43 -5.11
C SER A 113 6.32 5.44 -3.96
N PHE A 114 6.34 4.17 -4.32
CA PHE A 114 6.59 3.01 -3.47
C PHE A 114 7.67 2.18 -4.12
N ASP A 115 8.87 2.20 -3.54
CA ASP A 115 10.08 1.66 -4.15
C ASP A 115 10.62 0.46 -3.37
N TRP A 116 10.72 -0.67 -4.06
CA TRP A 116 11.43 -1.86 -3.58
C TRP A 116 12.77 -1.94 -4.29
N ILE A 117 13.83 -1.53 -3.60
CA ILE A 117 15.17 -1.43 -4.17
C ILE A 117 16.05 -2.55 -3.61
N ARG A 118 16.46 -3.49 -4.47
CA ARG A 118 17.41 -4.55 -4.11
C ARG A 118 18.84 -4.17 -4.45
N SER A 119 19.02 -3.50 -5.59
CA SER A 119 20.29 -2.92 -6.05
C SER A 119 20.03 -1.87 -7.14
N ARG A 120 21.08 -1.17 -7.58
CA ARG A 120 20.99 -0.19 -8.69
C ARG A 120 20.46 -0.75 -10.02
N TYR A 121 20.47 -2.06 -10.21
CA TYR A 121 19.95 -2.73 -11.41
C TYR A 121 18.79 -3.67 -11.10
N ARG A 122 18.25 -3.63 -9.88
CA ARG A 122 17.14 -4.49 -9.48
C ARG A 122 16.21 -3.72 -8.56
N LEU A 123 15.14 -3.16 -9.11
CA LEU A 123 14.14 -2.38 -8.39
C LEU A 123 12.75 -2.53 -9.00
N PHE A 124 11.74 -2.29 -8.18
CA PHE A 124 10.35 -2.23 -8.56
C PHE A 124 9.79 -0.96 -7.94
N SER A 125 9.22 -0.10 -8.77
CA SER A 125 8.68 1.19 -8.37
C SER A 125 7.20 1.23 -8.74
N LEU A 126 6.38 1.74 -7.84
CA LEU A 126 4.95 1.88 -8.02
C LEU A 126 4.52 3.28 -7.60
N SER A 127 3.85 3.99 -8.50
CA SER A 127 3.32 5.33 -8.26
C SER A 127 1.81 5.25 -8.01
N VAL A 128 1.37 5.90 -6.92
CA VAL A 128 -0.02 5.98 -6.46
C VAL A 128 -0.49 7.42 -6.56
N SER A 129 -1.56 7.65 -7.32
CA SER A 129 -2.27 8.93 -7.38
C SER A 129 -3.72 8.79 -6.90
N ASN A 130 -4.51 9.86 -6.99
CA ASN A 130 -5.92 9.89 -6.58
C ASN A 130 -6.88 8.99 -7.41
N GLY A 131 -6.36 8.20 -8.34
CA GLY A 131 -7.12 7.24 -9.14
C GLY A 131 -7.03 5.80 -8.63
N SER A 132 -7.85 4.94 -9.20
CA SER A 132 -7.79 3.48 -9.00
C SER A 132 -6.75 2.78 -9.88
N ARG A 133 -5.80 3.53 -10.45
CA ARG A 133 -4.76 3.02 -11.35
C ARG A 133 -3.39 3.23 -10.73
N LEU A 134 -2.68 2.13 -10.54
CA LEU A 134 -1.31 2.09 -10.08
C LEU A 134 -0.40 1.98 -11.29
N SER A 135 0.42 3.00 -11.51
CA SER A 135 1.50 2.94 -12.49
C SER A 135 2.68 2.24 -11.83
N TYR A 136 3.36 1.33 -12.51
CA TYR A 136 4.53 0.67 -11.97
C TYR A 136 5.57 0.39 -13.04
N ALA A 137 6.82 0.32 -12.61
CA ALA A 137 7.97 0.00 -13.42
C ALA A 137 8.88 -0.97 -12.69
N TRP A 138 9.61 -1.76 -13.46
CA TRP A 138 10.63 -2.66 -12.92
C TRP A 138 11.91 -2.58 -13.73
N LEU A 139 12.99 -2.91 -13.04
CA LEU A 139 14.30 -3.15 -13.61
C LEU A 139 14.83 -4.42 -12.95
N ASP A 140 15.22 -5.41 -13.76
CA ASP A 140 15.94 -6.61 -13.35
C ASP A 140 17.09 -6.90 -14.33
N GLY A 141 18.24 -6.32 -14.03
CA GLY A 141 19.42 -6.38 -14.90
C GLY A 141 19.17 -5.65 -16.22
N SER A 142 19.09 -6.42 -17.31
CA SER A 142 18.76 -5.89 -18.64
C SER A 142 17.26 -5.90 -18.95
N ASP A 143 16.48 -6.67 -18.18
CA ASP A 143 15.03 -6.67 -18.33
C ASP A 143 14.44 -5.47 -17.61
N LYS A 144 13.54 -4.77 -18.28
CA LYS A 144 12.88 -3.58 -17.74
C LYS A 144 11.55 -3.36 -18.43
N GLY A 145 10.63 -2.75 -17.71
CA GLY A 145 9.35 -2.39 -18.28
C GLY A 145 8.56 -1.47 -17.37
N HIS A 146 7.40 -1.10 -17.88
CA HIS A 146 6.40 -0.34 -17.15
C HIS A 146 5.01 -0.84 -17.56
N ALA A 147 4.05 -0.71 -16.65
CA ALA A 147 2.67 -1.03 -16.91
C ALA A 147 1.76 -0.31 -15.91
N VAL A 148 0.45 -0.41 -16.13
CA VAL A 148 -0.56 0.17 -15.25
C VAL A 148 -1.53 -0.90 -14.82
N ALA A 149 -1.88 -0.92 -13.53
CA ALA A 149 -2.87 -1.83 -12.96
C ALA A 149 -4.01 -1.15 -12.24
N PHE A 150 -5.20 -1.73 -12.37
CA PHE A 150 -6.34 -1.33 -11.57
C PHE A 150 -6.19 -1.87 -10.15
N PHE A 151 -6.43 -1.02 -9.16
CA PHE A 151 -6.45 -1.36 -7.74
C PHE A 151 -7.81 -0.98 -7.16
N ASP A 152 -8.43 -1.94 -6.48
CA ASP A 152 -9.77 -1.81 -5.92
C ASP A 152 -9.78 -1.25 -4.50
N GLY A 153 -8.60 -0.97 -3.93
CA GLY A 153 -8.42 -0.50 -2.56
C GLY A 153 -8.20 -1.63 -1.54
N TRP A 154 -8.39 -2.90 -1.91
CA TRP A 154 -8.41 -4.01 -0.95
C TRP A 154 -7.40 -5.10 -1.26
N LYS A 155 -7.12 -5.35 -2.55
CA LYS A 155 -6.27 -6.44 -2.98
C LYS A 155 -5.23 -5.96 -3.98
N ILE A 156 -3.97 -6.23 -3.69
CA ILE A 156 -2.91 -5.92 -4.65
C ILE A 156 -3.08 -6.77 -5.93
N PRO A 157 -2.97 -6.18 -7.13
CA PRO A 157 -3.05 -6.95 -8.38
C PRO A 157 -1.95 -8.00 -8.44
N ALA A 158 -2.30 -9.23 -8.82
CA ALA A 158 -1.38 -10.39 -8.80
C ALA A 158 -0.05 -10.14 -9.56
N ARG A 159 -0.10 -9.37 -10.65
CA ARG A 159 1.10 -8.99 -11.42
C ARG A 159 2.05 -8.06 -10.67
N ILE A 160 1.53 -7.16 -9.83
CA ILE A 160 2.34 -6.28 -9.00
C ILE A 160 2.99 -7.13 -7.90
N GLU A 161 2.22 -7.99 -7.22
CA GLU A 161 2.78 -8.90 -6.22
C GLU A 161 3.90 -9.77 -6.80
N GLN A 162 3.66 -10.39 -7.96
CA GLN A 162 4.65 -11.22 -8.65
C GLN A 162 5.88 -10.40 -9.06
N GLY A 163 5.69 -9.17 -9.55
CA GLY A 163 6.77 -8.25 -9.90
C GLY A 163 7.65 -7.93 -8.70
N ILE A 164 7.06 -7.55 -7.57
CA ILE A 164 7.79 -7.29 -6.32
C ILE A 164 8.54 -8.55 -5.88
N ARG A 165 7.90 -9.73 -5.86
CA ARG A 165 8.56 -10.98 -5.45
C ARG A 165 9.71 -11.39 -6.37
N SER A 166 9.66 -11.05 -7.66
CA SER A 166 10.70 -11.42 -8.61
C SER A 166 12.02 -10.69 -8.41
N ILE A 167 11.99 -9.50 -7.77
CA ILE A 167 13.16 -8.64 -7.60
C ILE A 167 13.78 -8.70 -6.19
N LEU A 168 13.13 -9.36 -5.22
CA LEU A 168 13.60 -9.49 -3.84
C LEU A 168 14.60 -10.66 -3.70
#